data_AF-A0A098S3Y4-F1
#
_entry.id   AF-A0A098S3Y4-F1
#
_cell.length_a   1.000
_cell.length_b   1.000
_cell.length_c   1.000
_cell.angle_alpha   90.00
_cell.angle_beta   90.00
_cell.angle_gamma   90.00
#
_symmetry.space_group_name_H-M   'P 1'
#
loop_
_entity.id
_entity.type
_entity.pdbx_description
1 polymer ?
#
loop_
_entity_poly.entity_id
_entity_poly.type
_entity_poly.pdbx_seq_one_letter_code
_entity_poly.pdbx_strand_id
1 'polypeptide(L)'
;MRGYSGLLAALVLGLMVSCSQPEPEAAAAGQAGSLPIHEAPVAPTDYRIQWGALSIPLSKFANPEVYKGEAALPLDEFKMLIGQPLKVFREARSLPFEVVQLHREPYQRFGPFWFSYPDYTSDQGFDASVVATYQNGIRPGDIISLRIDAADSIRIQSLHIRVIDPMLPYSPAVKVPHPRHTQEAFGFQVIQETGQRPILRIDTSATGTRHIYELYQQNALYKIIHIPGFRTYNRLLADRDQLFSTQEIRRTTTLTEPLDWKALPDYMDYRGPEVELRWGPLSANPMSTNYHLWQIEGQLAEPVRLFVGAEELPIHSFQMIIAGTSQQPEMWVANSLQQPELAKRLWQLQPAQTLYFNRIIVEPEPGCLQLFPQAFAFNIESARPFRLTIKETGAAQPFFVSGQDTTESPVRLSVMGMRLSEVLPKLLEVDTNQVHCSGLYQDPRLDIIFASSRYSLSDGKAMILEQLEEAYRLEIDWRPTPPQYDLQLKDSLLLQEHLTTEDPGRIIWDQQERTALVLRAPLSEVLQLMQRELGVPVHNNLSVSERALLRGHLDFSSIAAARSSLAQFGLSLQRSKACSQVVIRQRPLQ
;
A
#
# COMPACT_ATOMS: atom_id res chain seq x y z
N MET A 1 75.10 -7.34 -33.41
CA MET A 1 75.00 -7.29 -34.88
C MET A 1 73.95 -8.27 -35.34
N ARG A 2 73.20 -7.88 -36.37
CA ARG A 2 72.28 -8.63 -37.25
C ARG A 2 72.53 -10.15 -37.27
N GLY A 3 71.56 -11.05 -37.35
CA GLY A 3 70.19 -10.94 -37.85
C GLY A 3 69.92 -12.15 -38.77
N TYR A 4 68.65 -12.54 -38.84
CA TYR A 4 67.96 -13.15 -40.00
C TYR A 4 68.12 -14.64 -40.36
N SER A 5 66.93 -15.25 -40.54
CA SER A 5 66.47 -16.18 -41.60
C SER A 5 67.11 -17.58 -41.70
N GLY A 6 66.39 -18.66 -41.97
CA GLY A 6 64.99 -18.88 -42.34
C GLY A 6 64.85 -20.22 -43.05
N LEU A 7 63.62 -20.78 -43.10
CA LEU A 7 63.07 -21.79 -44.04
C LEU A 7 63.75 -23.18 -44.15
N LEU A 8 63.12 -24.32 -44.49
CA LEU A 8 61.73 -24.82 -44.61
C LEU A 8 61.84 -26.32 -45.03
N ALA A 9 60.73 -27.08 -44.93
CA ALA A 9 60.42 -28.39 -45.54
C ALA A 9 60.93 -29.65 -44.80
N ALA A 10 60.14 -30.60 -44.27
CA ALA A 10 58.91 -31.33 -44.67
C ALA A 10 59.23 -32.80 -45.02
N LEU A 11 58.72 -33.77 -44.24
CA LEU A 11 57.87 -34.90 -44.72
C LEU A 11 57.48 -35.85 -43.56
N VAL A 12 56.36 -36.55 -43.77
CA VAL A 12 55.50 -37.29 -42.82
C VAL A 12 55.57 -38.81 -43.04
N LEU A 13 55.38 -39.61 -41.96
CA LEU A 13 54.72 -40.95 -41.84
C LEU A 13 55.37 -41.70 -40.64
N GLY A 14 54.73 -42.33 -39.66
CA GLY A 14 53.34 -42.55 -39.25
C GLY A 14 53.31 -43.72 -38.24
N LEU A 15 52.47 -43.62 -37.19
CA LEU A 15 51.90 -44.69 -36.33
C LEU A 15 52.86 -45.36 -35.29
N MET A 16 52.51 -45.62 -34.02
CA MET A 16 51.27 -45.51 -33.23
C MET A 16 51.60 -45.67 -31.72
N VAL A 17 50.71 -45.13 -30.88
CA VAL A 17 50.46 -45.41 -29.44
C VAL A 17 51.49 -44.94 -28.41
N SER A 18 51.18 -43.80 -27.78
CA SER A 18 51.20 -43.55 -26.32
C SER A 18 51.30 -42.04 -26.10
N CYS A 19 50.17 -41.35 -25.96
CA CYS A 19 50.16 -39.95 -25.54
C CYS A 19 50.49 -39.86 -24.05
N SER A 20 51.77 -39.90 -23.72
CA SER A 20 52.29 -39.04 -22.66
C SER A 20 52.19 -37.61 -23.15
N GLN A 21 51.64 -36.67 -22.38
CA GLN A 21 52.16 -35.30 -22.32
C GLN A 21 51.50 -34.49 -21.19
N PRO A 22 52.18 -33.42 -20.74
CA PRO A 22 52.30 -33.03 -19.34
C PRO A 22 51.47 -31.77 -19.03
N GLU A 23 51.50 -31.38 -17.76
CA GLU A 23 50.80 -30.25 -17.13
C GLU A 23 50.37 -29.10 -18.05
N PRO A 24 49.08 -28.70 -17.98
CA PRO A 24 48.67 -27.35 -18.25
C PRO A 24 48.47 -26.53 -16.97
N GLU A 25 48.80 -25.26 -17.14
CA GLU A 25 48.58 -24.07 -16.33
C GLU A 25 47.40 -24.06 -15.35
N ALA A 26 47.62 -23.27 -14.28
CA ALA A 26 46.70 -22.92 -13.20
C ALA A 26 45.23 -22.82 -13.62
N ALA A 27 44.41 -23.75 -13.10
CA ALA A 27 42.96 -23.69 -13.19
C ALA A 27 42.36 -22.96 -11.98
N ALA A 28 41.36 -22.14 -12.30
CA ALA A 28 40.61 -21.26 -11.43
C ALA A 28 39.88 -21.95 -10.28
N ALA A 29 39.55 -21.11 -9.29
CA ALA A 29 38.71 -21.33 -8.12
C ALA A 29 37.68 -22.47 -8.25
N GLY A 30 37.81 -23.44 -7.34
CA GLY A 30 36.88 -24.54 -7.16
C GLY A 30 35.46 -24.06 -6.92
N GLN A 31 34.56 -24.57 -7.75
CA GLN A 31 33.11 -24.51 -7.59
C GLN A 31 32.72 -25.15 -6.26
N ALA A 32 32.16 -24.35 -5.36
CA ALA A 32 31.29 -24.85 -4.31
C ALA A 32 30.03 -25.42 -4.97
N GLY A 33 29.69 -26.66 -4.60
CA GLY A 33 28.63 -27.44 -5.22
C GLY A 33 27.29 -26.71 -5.28
N SER A 34 26.78 -26.53 -6.50
CA SER A 34 25.37 -26.35 -6.73
C SER A 34 24.68 -27.68 -6.45
N LEU A 35 23.79 -27.70 -5.45
CA LEU A 35 22.71 -28.68 -5.45
C LEU A 35 21.86 -28.40 -6.70
N PRO A 36 21.54 -29.40 -7.53
CA PRO A 36 20.68 -29.19 -8.67
C PRO A 36 19.27 -28.89 -8.15
N ILE A 37 18.91 -27.60 -8.15
CA ILE A 37 17.50 -27.22 -8.12
C ILE A 37 16.96 -27.60 -9.50
N HIS A 38 16.35 -28.77 -9.60
CA HIS A 38 15.41 -29.04 -10.68
C HIS A 38 14.16 -28.18 -10.45
N GLU A 39 14.25 -26.88 -10.74
CA GLU A 39 13.09 -26.13 -11.19
C GLU A 39 13.16 -26.13 -12.70
N ALA A 40 12.53 -27.15 -13.30
CA ALA A 40 12.04 -26.96 -14.64
C ALA A 40 11.11 -25.73 -14.61
N PRO A 41 11.16 -24.83 -15.61
CA PRO A 41 10.06 -23.90 -15.79
C PRO A 41 8.79 -24.75 -15.88
N VAL A 42 7.82 -24.55 -14.99
CA VAL A 42 6.51 -25.17 -15.13
C VAL A 42 5.95 -24.58 -16.42
N ALA A 43 6.08 -25.32 -17.52
CA ALA A 43 5.39 -25.01 -18.75
C ALA A 43 3.91 -24.76 -18.41
N PRO A 44 3.24 -23.78 -19.02
CA PRO A 44 1.80 -23.61 -18.83
C PRO A 44 1.14 -24.96 -19.06
N THR A 45 0.51 -25.52 -18.03
CA THR A 45 -0.12 -26.82 -18.16
C THR A 45 -1.34 -26.68 -19.05
N ASP A 46 -1.57 -27.64 -19.95
CA ASP A 46 -2.68 -27.62 -20.91
C ASP A 46 -4.08 -27.74 -20.27
N TYR A 47 -4.17 -27.75 -18.94
CA TYR A 47 -5.39 -28.00 -18.20
C TYR A 47 -6.05 -26.72 -17.70
N ARG A 48 -7.37 -26.63 -17.89
CA ARG A 48 -8.20 -25.54 -17.37
C ARG A 48 -9.56 -26.04 -16.92
N ILE A 49 -10.12 -25.36 -15.93
CA ILE A 49 -11.53 -25.48 -15.56
C ILE A 49 -12.31 -24.40 -16.28
N GLN A 50 -13.43 -24.78 -16.87
CA GLN A 50 -14.44 -23.84 -17.36
C GLN A 50 -15.71 -24.01 -16.54
N TRP A 51 -16.15 -22.95 -15.87
CA TRP A 51 -17.42 -22.91 -15.16
C TRP A 51 -18.26 -21.79 -15.75
N GLY A 52 -19.25 -22.14 -16.57
CA GLY A 52 -19.94 -21.16 -17.42
C GLY A 52 -18.97 -20.34 -18.28
N ALA A 53 -18.94 -19.02 -18.04
CA ALA A 53 -18.02 -18.09 -18.71
C ALA A 53 -16.65 -17.96 -18.03
N LEU A 54 -16.50 -18.43 -16.78
CA LEU A 54 -15.24 -18.35 -16.04
C LEU A 54 -14.28 -19.45 -16.51
N SER A 55 -13.07 -19.06 -16.90
CA SER A 55 -11.99 -19.99 -17.26
C SER A 55 -10.85 -19.86 -16.26
N ILE A 56 -10.55 -20.93 -15.52
CA ILE A 56 -9.53 -20.97 -14.47
C ILE A 56 -8.37 -21.85 -14.96
N PRO A 57 -7.17 -21.29 -15.17
CA PRO A 57 -6.00 -22.10 -15.50
C PRO A 57 -5.61 -22.96 -14.29
N LEU A 58 -5.25 -24.21 -14.54
CA LEU A 58 -4.73 -25.09 -13.49
C LEU A 58 -3.20 -25.02 -13.48
N SER A 59 -2.61 -25.34 -12.33
CA SER A 59 -1.16 -25.52 -12.17
C SER A 59 -0.89 -26.85 -11.48
N LYS A 60 0.16 -27.55 -11.92
CA LYS A 60 0.55 -28.83 -11.34
C LYS A 60 1.04 -28.61 -9.89
N PHE A 61 0.46 -29.35 -8.97
CA PHE A 61 0.71 -29.25 -7.53
C PHE A 61 1.54 -30.43 -7.01
N ALA A 62 1.23 -31.67 -7.44
CA ALA A 62 1.98 -32.86 -7.02
C ALA A 62 1.91 -33.98 -8.09
N ASN A 63 2.74 -35.01 -7.92
CA ASN A 63 2.72 -36.21 -8.75
C ASN A 63 1.88 -37.33 -8.11
N PRO A 64 1.27 -38.24 -8.90
CA PRO A 64 1.10 -38.17 -10.35
C PRO A 64 -0.18 -37.40 -10.68
N GLU A 65 -0.09 -36.28 -11.39
CA GLU A 65 -1.24 -35.53 -11.93
C GLU A 65 -2.22 -34.91 -10.91
N VAL A 66 -1.68 -34.30 -9.84
CA VAL A 66 -2.46 -33.45 -8.92
C VAL A 66 -2.34 -31.98 -9.29
N TYR A 67 -3.45 -31.28 -9.40
CA TYR A 67 -3.55 -29.89 -9.83
C TYR A 67 -4.23 -29.00 -8.80
N LYS A 68 -3.93 -27.69 -8.88
CA LYS A 68 -4.60 -26.62 -8.12
C LYS A 68 -5.01 -25.47 -9.04
N GLY A 69 -6.02 -24.72 -8.64
CA GLY A 69 -6.46 -23.51 -9.33
C GLY A 69 -7.05 -22.51 -8.34
N GLU A 70 -7.02 -21.23 -8.70
CA GLU A 70 -7.60 -20.18 -7.87
C GLU A 70 -8.31 -19.16 -8.76
N ALA A 71 -9.45 -18.68 -8.29
CA ALA A 71 -10.18 -17.57 -8.88
C ALA A 71 -10.81 -16.70 -7.79
N ALA A 72 -11.13 -15.47 -8.15
CA ALA A 72 -11.87 -14.55 -7.30
C ALA A 72 -12.97 -13.90 -8.13
N LEU A 73 -14.19 -13.81 -7.58
CA LEU A 73 -15.31 -13.19 -8.29
C LEU A 73 -16.35 -12.58 -7.33
N PRO A 74 -17.01 -11.49 -7.74
CA PRO A 74 -18.04 -10.82 -6.94
C PRO A 74 -19.16 -11.75 -6.51
N LEU A 75 -19.79 -11.45 -5.37
CA LEU A 75 -20.94 -12.20 -4.83
C LEU A 75 -22.02 -12.47 -5.89
N ASP A 76 -22.44 -11.43 -6.62
CA ASP A 76 -23.52 -11.56 -7.61
C ASP A 76 -23.12 -12.44 -8.79
N GLU A 77 -21.86 -12.33 -9.24
CA GLU A 77 -21.30 -13.21 -10.26
C GLU A 77 -21.24 -14.65 -9.78
N PHE A 78 -20.89 -14.89 -8.51
CA PHE A 78 -20.85 -16.24 -7.94
C PHE A 78 -22.24 -16.85 -7.89
N LYS A 79 -23.24 -16.06 -7.48
CA LYS A 79 -24.64 -16.50 -7.45
C LYS A 79 -25.16 -16.88 -8.82
N MET A 80 -24.69 -16.21 -9.89
CA MET A 80 -25.00 -16.62 -11.26
C MET A 80 -24.19 -17.86 -11.68
N LEU A 81 -22.90 -17.89 -11.35
CA LEU A 81 -21.94 -18.94 -11.71
C LEU A 81 -22.34 -20.31 -11.16
N ILE A 82 -22.79 -20.40 -9.91
CA ILE A 82 -23.08 -21.69 -9.25
C ILE A 82 -24.15 -22.51 -9.99
N GLY A 83 -25.06 -21.86 -10.72
CA GLY A 83 -26.05 -22.53 -11.56
C GLY A 83 -25.56 -22.91 -12.97
N GLN A 84 -24.31 -22.61 -13.32
CA GLN A 84 -23.74 -22.86 -14.65
C GLN A 84 -23.03 -24.22 -14.72
N PRO A 85 -22.89 -24.79 -15.93
CA PRO A 85 -22.14 -26.04 -16.15
C PRO A 85 -20.65 -25.89 -15.85
N LEU A 86 -20.08 -26.91 -15.21
CA LEU A 86 -18.65 -27.06 -14.94
C LEU A 86 -18.04 -28.07 -15.94
N LYS A 87 -16.88 -27.77 -16.52
CA LYS A 87 -16.12 -28.60 -17.47
C LYS A 87 -14.63 -28.55 -17.14
N VAL A 88 -13.94 -29.67 -17.30
CA VAL A 88 -12.47 -29.75 -17.26
C VAL A 88 -11.98 -29.92 -18.68
N PHE A 89 -11.01 -29.12 -19.11
CA PHE A 89 -10.39 -29.24 -20.41
C PHE A 89 -8.92 -29.58 -20.29
N ARG A 90 -8.46 -30.40 -21.24
CA ARG A 90 -7.06 -30.53 -21.64
C ARG A 90 -6.96 -30.04 -23.08
N GLU A 91 -6.23 -28.95 -23.30
CA GLU A 91 -6.20 -28.24 -24.58
C GLU A 91 -7.64 -27.90 -25.06
N ALA A 92 -8.12 -28.55 -26.13
CA ALA A 92 -9.46 -28.41 -26.69
C ALA A 92 -10.43 -29.54 -26.29
N ARG A 93 -9.96 -30.59 -25.61
CA ARG A 93 -10.77 -31.76 -25.27
C ARG A 93 -11.36 -31.64 -23.87
N SER A 94 -12.69 -31.78 -23.75
CA SER A 94 -13.37 -31.88 -22.45
C SER A 94 -13.18 -33.28 -21.87
N LEU A 95 -12.89 -33.33 -20.57
CA LEU A 95 -12.76 -34.57 -19.81
C LEU A 95 -14.04 -34.81 -18.98
N PRO A 96 -14.55 -36.05 -18.92
CA PRO A 96 -15.67 -36.37 -18.04
C PRO A 96 -15.21 -36.38 -16.58
N PHE A 97 -16.15 -36.04 -15.69
CA PHE A 97 -15.95 -36.06 -14.25
C PHE A 97 -16.17 -37.47 -13.70
N GLU A 98 -15.34 -37.87 -12.74
CA GLU A 98 -15.57 -39.05 -11.91
C GLU A 98 -16.17 -38.64 -10.56
N VAL A 99 -15.72 -37.53 -9.99
CA VAL A 99 -16.30 -36.95 -8.76
C VAL A 99 -16.12 -35.44 -8.77
N VAL A 100 -17.17 -34.69 -8.41
CA VAL A 100 -17.08 -33.27 -8.06
C VAL A 100 -17.52 -33.07 -6.62
N GLN A 101 -16.63 -32.57 -5.78
CA GLN A 101 -16.91 -32.17 -4.40
C GLN A 101 -16.86 -30.65 -4.31
N LEU A 102 -17.89 -30.08 -3.69
CA LEU A 102 -18.06 -28.64 -3.53
C LEU A 102 -18.30 -28.34 -2.06
N HIS A 103 -17.53 -27.42 -1.48
CA HIS A 103 -17.74 -26.96 -0.12
C HIS A 103 -17.35 -25.51 0.12
N ARG A 104 -17.85 -24.93 1.21
CA ARG A 104 -17.51 -23.59 1.70
C ARG A 104 -16.59 -23.71 2.91
N GLU A 105 -15.42 -23.09 2.89
CA GLU A 105 -14.53 -23.05 4.05
C GLU A 105 -15.07 -22.11 5.15
N PRO A 106 -14.82 -22.39 6.44
CA PRO A 106 -14.07 -23.52 6.98
C PRO A 106 -14.93 -24.78 7.21
N TYR A 107 -16.16 -24.84 6.68
CA TYR A 107 -17.02 -26.01 6.91
C TYR A 107 -16.36 -27.25 6.30
N GLN A 108 -16.02 -28.20 7.18
CA GLN A 108 -15.49 -29.50 6.80
C GLN A 108 -16.63 -30.43 6.36
N ARG A 109 -16.26 -31.66 5.96
CA ARG A 109 -17.19 -32.75 5.62
C ARG A 109 -18.41 -32.74 6.56
N PHE A 110 -19.61 -32.88 5.99
CA PHE A 110 -20.91 -32.88 6.67
C PHE A 110 -21.47 -31.51 7.09
N GLY A 111 -20.83 -30.39 6.71
CA GLY A 111 -21.45 -29.07 6.81
C GLY A 111 -22.63 -28.87 5.83
N PRO A 112 -23.51 -27.87 6.06
CA PRO A 112 -24.66 -27.60 5.19
C PRO A 112 -24.26 -27.14 3.77
N PHE A 113 -22.98 -26.82 3.58
CA PHE A 113 -22.40 -26.48 2.28
C PHE A 113 -21.55 -27.61 1.69
N TRP A 114 -21.54 -28.82 2.24
CA TRP A 114 -20.73 -29.93 1.71
C TRP A 114 -21.56 -30.81 0.75
N PHE A 115 -21.19 -30.83 -0.52
CA PHE A 115 -21.84 -31.64 -1.55
C PHE A 115 -20.83 -32.50 -2.32
N SER A 116 -21.24 -33.72 -2.68
CA SER A 116 -20.42 -34.66 -3.45
C SER A 116 -21.25 -35.25 -4.58
N TYR A 117 -20.73 -35.14 -5.79
CA TYR A 117 -21.35 -35.54 -7.03
C TYR A 117 -20.49 -36.57 -7.75
N PRO A 118 -20.67 -37.88 -7.47
CA PRO A 118 -19.95 -38.95 -8.17
C PRO A 118 -20.42 -39.15 -9.63
N ASP A 119 -21.60 -38.64 -10.01
CA ASP A 119 -22.14 -38.77 -11.37
C ASP A 119 -22.43 -37.41 -12.00
N TYR A 120 -21.56 -36.42 -11.75
CA TYR A 120 -21.75 -35.07 -12.27
C TYR A 120 -21.70 -35.05 -13.81
N THR A 121 -22.78 -34.58 -14.46
CA THR A 121 -22.81 -34.39 -15.91
C THR A 121 -22.62 -32.91 -16.26
N SER A 122 -21.68 -32.63 -17.14
CA SER A 122 -21.21 -31.27 -17.42
C SER A 122 -22.22 -30.36 -18.13
N ASP A 123 -23.38 -30.87 -18.54
CA ASP A 123 -24.32 -30.13 -19.37
C ASP A 123 -25.52 -29.58 -18.58
N GLN A 124 -25.76 -30.05 -17.35
CA GLN A 124 -26.92 -29.65 -16.54
C GLN A 124 -26.57 -28.70 -15.37
N GLY A 125 -25.30 -28.59 -14.98
CA GLY A 125 -24.92 -27.82 -13.79
C GLY A 125 -25.19 -28.58 -12.49
N PHE A 126 -25.10 -27.89 -11.36
CA PHE A 126 -25.47 -28.46 -10.06
C PHE A 126 -26.99 -28.43 -9.85
N ASP A 127 -27.52 -29.33 -9.02
CA ASP A 127 -28.96 -29.38 -8.74
C ASP A 127 -29.48 -28.08 -8.11
N ALA A 128 -30.74 -27.76 -8.37
CA ALA A 128 -31.40 -26.54 -7.90
C ALA A 128 -31.31 -26.36 -6.37
N SER A 129 -31.30 -27.44 -5.58
CA SER A 129 -31.17 -27.37 -4.12
C SER A 129 -29.78 -26.90 -3.68
N VAL A 130 -28.72 -27.34 -4.37
CA VAL A 130 -27.34 -26.91 -4.10
C VAL A 130 -27.14 -25.48 -4.54
N VAL A 131 -27.62 -25.14 -5.73
CA VAL A 131 -27.63 -23.77 -6.26
C VAL A 131 -28.32 -22.83 -5.27
N ALA A 132 -29.52 -23.16 -4.80
CA ALA A 132 -30.25 -22.35 -3.83
C ALA A 132 -29.52 -22.25 -2.48
N THR A 133 -28.90 -23.33 -2.00
CA THR A 133 -28.14 -23.33 -0.74
C THR A 133 -26.98 -22.34 -0.81
N TYR A 134 -26.21 -22.37 -1.89
CA TYR A 134 -25.13 -21.42 -2.11
C TYR A 134 -25.64 -20.01 -2.36
N GLN A 135 -26.63 -19.80 -3.21
CA GLN A 135 -27.18 -18.47 -3.51
C GLN A 135 -27.71 -17.73 -2.27
N ASN A 136 -28.32 -18.47 -1.33
CA ASN A 136 -28.89 -17.90 -0.11
C ASN A 136 -27.88 -17.82 1.05
N GLY A 137 -26.91 -18.74 1.09
CA GLY A 137 -26.03 -18.91 2.22
C GLY A 137 -24.63 -18.30 2.08
N ILE A 138 -24.22 -17.99 0.85
CA ILE A 138 -22.90 -17.44 0.55
C ILE A 138 -22.82 -15.95 0.85
N ARG A 139 -21.68 -15.53 1.40
CA ARG A 139 -21.39 -14.15 1.77
C ARG A 139 -20.05 -13.73 1.19
N PRO A 140 -19.83 -12.42 1.02
CA PRO A 140 -18.52 -11.94 0.69
C PRO A 140 -17.47 -12.33 1.74
N GLY A 141 -16.27 -12.67 1.29
CA GLY A 141 -15.18 -13.22 2.10
C GLY A 141 -15.15 -14.76 2.19
N ASP A 142 -16.23 -15.44 1.77
CA ASP A 142 -16.27 -16.89 1.76
C ASP A 142 -15.33 -17.49 0.70
N ILE A 143 -14.73 -18.62 1.03
CA ILE A 143 -13.91 -19.42 0.10
C ILE A 143 -14.68 -20.67 -0.26
N ILE A 144 -14.86 -20.89 -1.55
CA ILE A 144 -15.49 -22.09 -2.10
C ILE A 144 -14.40 -22.99 -2.63
N SER A 145 -14.30 -24.17 -2.05
CA SER A 145 -13.29 -25.15 -2.41
C SER A 145 -13.94 -26.29 -3.18
N LEU A 146 -13.39 -26.54 -4.35
CA LEU A 146 -13.75 -27.64 -5.22
C LEU A 146 -12.63 -28.66 -5.22
N ARG A 147 -13.02 -29.92 -5.10
CA ARG A 147 -12.17 -31.06 -5.34
C ARG A 147 -12.78 -31.89 -6.45
N ILE A 148 -11.99 -32.15 -7.47
CA ILE A 148 -12.47 -32.82 -8.68
C ILE A 148 -11.56 -33.99 -8.96
N ASP A 149 -12.15 -35.16 -9.14
CA ASP A 149 -11.49 -36.30 -9.77
C ASP A 149 -12.12 -36.44 -11.18
N ALA A 150 -11.29 -36.47 -12.22
CA ALA A 150 -11.70 -36.55 -13.62
C ALA A 150 -10.98 -37.71 -14.32
N ALA A 151 -11.49 -38.10 -15.49
CA ALA A 151 -10.86 -39.13 -16.30
C ALA A 151 -9.38 -38.82 -16.61
N ASP A 152 -8.63 -39.84 -17.03
CA ASP A 152 -7.17 -39.83 -17.18
C ASP A 152 -6.41 -39.68 -15.84
N SER A 153 -7.03 -40.09 -14.72
CA SER A 153 -6.45 -40.03 -13.36
C SER A 153 -6.08 -38.61 -12.90
N ILE A 154 -6.76 -37.59 -13.42
CA ILE A 154 -6.51 -36.20 -13.06
C ILE A 154 -7.25 -35.89 -11.76
N ARG A 155 -6.49 -35.43 -10.77
CA ARG A 155 -7.04 -34.94 -9.52
C ARG A 155 -6.80 -33.45 -9.38
N ILE A 156 -7.85 -32.68 -9.18
CA ILE A 156 -7.77 -31.28 -8.75
C ILE A 156 -8.07 -31.27 -7.25
N GLN A 157 -7.01 -31.13 -6.46
CA GLN A 157 -7.12 -31.27 -5.00
C GLN A 157 -7.63 -29.99 -4.33
N SER A 158 -7.32 -28.83 -4.90
CA SER A 158 -7.70 -27.52 -4.37
C SER A 158 -7.96 -26.55 -5.51
N LEU A 159 -9.23 -26.42 -5.90
CA LEU A 159 -9.70 -25.30 -6.71
C LEU A 159 -10.45 -24.33 -5.79
N HIS A 160 -9.88 -23.16 -5.53
CA HIS A 160 -10.47 -22.19 -4.62
C HIS A 160 -11.09 -21.02 -5.38
N ILE A 161 -12.35 -20.74 -5.11
CA ILE A 161 -13.07 -19.56 -5.57
C ILE A 161 -13.33 -18.67 -4.37
N ARG A 162 -12.66 -17.52 -4.31
CA ARG A 162 -12.92 -16.51 -3.29
C ARG A 162 -14.08 -15.63 -3.74
N VAL A 163 -15.15 -15.62 -2.95
CA VAL A 163 -16.29 -14.72 -3.16
C VAL A 163 -15.89 -13.36 -2.61
N ILE A 164 -15.59 -12.41 -3.50
CA ILE A 164 -15.16 -11.09 -3.09
C ILE A 164 -16.37 -10.18 -2.85
N ASP A 165 -16.27 -9.35 -1.82
CA ASP A 165 -17.15 -8.18 -1.73
C ASP A 165 -16.49 -7.07 -2.56
N PRO A 166 -17.12 -6.60 -3.64
CA PRO A 166 -16.64 -5.40 -4.31
C PRO A 166 -16.76 -4.14 -3.43
N MET A 167 -17.48 -4.20 -2.29
CA MET A 167 -17.57 -3.12 -1.29
C MET A 167 -16.58 -3.26 -0.13
N LEU A 168 -15.97 -4.43 0.07
CA LEU A 168 -14.96 -4.54 1.11
C LEU A 168 -13.76 -3.73 0.65
N PRO A 169 -13.29 -2.77 1.46
CA PRO A 169 -12.03 -2.12 1.16
C PRO A 169 -10.98 -3.19 0.97
N TYR A 170 -10.13 -3.01 -0.05
CA TYR A 170 -8.99 -3.88 -0.26
C TYR A 170 -8.26 -4.09 1.07
N SER A 171 -8.05 -5.36 1.41
CA SER A 171 -7.30 -5.74 2.60
C SER A 171 -5.98 -6.35 2.13
N PRO A 172 -4.84 -5.82 2.58
CA PRO A 172 -3.53 -6.38 2.28
C PRO A 172 -3.43 -7.83 2.78
N ALA A 173 -2.63 -8.64 2.09
CA ALA A 173 -2.36 -10.02 2.52
C ALA A 173 -1.64 -10.07 3.88
N VAL A 174 -0.75 -9.11 4.14
CA VAL A 174 0.05 -9.02 5.35
C VAL A 174 -0.17 -7.66 5.97
N LYS A 175 -0.47 -7.61 7.28
CA LYS A 175 -0.52 -6.34 8.01
C LYS A 175 0.85 -5.99 8.53
N VAL A 176 1.27 -4.76 8.31
CA VAL A 176 2.50 -4.25 8.91
C VAL A 176 2.22 -3.96 10.38
N PRO A 177 2.95 -4.58 11.32
CA PRO A 177 2.74 -4.33 12.74
C PRO A 177 3.08 -2.88 13.06
N HIS A 178 2.31 -2.29 13.98
CA HIS A 178 2.66 -1.01 14.58
C HIS A 178 3.93 -1.17 15.42
N PRO A 179 4.77 -0.12 15.50
CA PRO A 179 5.98 -0.17 16.30
C PRO A 179 5.63 -0.52 17.75
N ARG A 180 6.31 -1.53 18.31
CA ARG A 180 6.18 -1.85 19.73
C ARG A 180 7.03 -0.86 20.51
N HIS A 181 6.38 0.03 21.25
CA HIS A 181 7.07 0.95 22.16
C HIS A 181 7.37 0.25 23.47
N THR A 182 8.58 -0.27 23.59
CA THR A 182 9.15 -0.62 24.90
C THR A 182 10.17 0.46 25.26
N GLN A 183 10.13 0.95 26.51
CA GLN A 183 11.24 1.76 27.03
C GLN A 183 12.55 0.95 27.12
N GLU A 184 12.42 -0.37 27.06
CA GLU A 184 13.53 -1.31 27.13
C GLU A 184 14.11 -1.52 25.72
N ALA A 185 15.38 -1.10 25.57
CA ALA A 185 16.22 -1.46 24.43
C ALA A 185 17.15 -2.60 24.86
N PHE A 186 17.26 -3.62 24.01
CA PHE A 186 18.11 -4.79 24.25
C PHE A 186 19.47 -4.59 23.56
N GLY A 187 20.55 -5.03 24.20
CA GLY A 187 21.91 -5.00 23.62
C GLY A 187 22.21 -6.18 22.67
N PHE A 188 21.21 -6.99 22.33
CA PHE A 188 21.37 -8.17 21.46
C PHE A 188 20.08 -8.48 20.70
N GLN A 189 20.22 -9.18 19.57
CA GLN A 189 19.12 -9.72 18.78
C GLN A 189 19.46 -11.09 18.23
N VAL A 190 18.52 -12.03 18.33
CA VAL A 190 18.61 -13.32 17.66
C VAL A 190 17.73 -13.31 16.40
N ILE A 191 18.27 -13.71 15.26
CA ILE A 191 17.53 -13.88 14.00
C ILE A 191 17.46 -15.38 13.68
N GLN A 192 16.26 -15.90 13.52
CA GLN A 192 15.97 -17.31 13.22
C GLN A 192 15.13 -17.40 11.95
N GLU A 193 15.75 -17.80 10.84
CA GLU A 193 15.09 -17.99 9.55
C GLU A 193 15.13 -19.47 9.17
N THR A 194 14.02 -20.03 8.71
CA THR A 194 13.94 -21.44 8.33
C THR A 194 14.95 -21.76 7.25
N GLY A 195 15.77 -22.79 7.48
CA GLY A 195 16.81 -23.23 6.55
C GLY A 195 18.10 -22.39 6.58
N GLN A 196 18.19 -21.36 7.44
CA GLN A 196 19.44 -20.63 7.67
C GLN A 196 20.00 -20.86 9.05
N ARG A 197 21.33 -20.71 9.18
CA ARG A 197 22.00 -20.72 10.47
C ARG A 197 21.54 -19.50 11.29
N PRO A 198 21.03 -19.68 12.53
CA PRO A 198 20.64 -18.56 13.37
C PRO A 198 21.76 -17.54 13.58
N ILE A 199 21.40 -16.26 13.66
CA ILE A 199 22.35 -15.15 13.78
C ILE A 199 22.15 -14.46 15.12
N LEU A 200 23.24 -14.18 15.84
CA LEU A 200 23.26 -13.32 17.02
C LEU A 200 23.93 -11.99 16.65
N ARG A 201 23.15 -10.90 16.62
CA ARG A 201 23.65 -9.52 16.54
C ARG A 201 23.90 -9.01 17.95
N ILE A 202 25.13 -8.59 18.26
CA ILE A 202 25.52 -8.22 19.63
C ILE A 202 26.78 -7.33 19.61
N ASP A 203 26.90 -6.45 20.60
CA ASP A 203 28.19 -5.87 20.94
C ASP A 203 28.96 -6.84 21.85
N THR A 204 30.01 -7.46 21.33
CA THR A 204 30.85 -8.44 22.05
C THR A 204 31.82 -7.78 23.03
N SER A 205 32.02 -6.46 22.91
CA SER A 205 32.87 -5.66 23.77
C SER A 205 32.12 -5.05 24.95
N ALA A 206 30.79 -4.95 24.87
CA ALA A 206 29.96 -4.39 25.92
C ALA A 206 29.85 -5.30 27.15
N THR A 207 30.10 -4.74 28.33
CA THR A 207 30.05 -5.48 29.61
C THR A 207 28.66 -6.02 29.93
N GLY A 208 27.61 -5.27 29.60
CA GLY A 208 26.22 -5.66 29.88
C GLY A 208 25.74 -6.92 29.12
N THR A 209 26.33 -7.20 27.95
CA THR A 209 25.93 -8.31 27.07
C THR A 209 26.94 -9.45 27.04
N ARG A 210 28.06 -9.32 27.78
CA ARG A 210 29.15 -10.31 27.79
C ARG A 210 28.71 -11.72 28.15
N HIS A 211 27.84 -11.86 29.15
CA HIS A 211 27.30 -13.16 29.56
C HIS A 211 26.48 -13.84 28.44
N ILE A 212 25.80 -13.06 27.60
CA ILE A 212 25.06 -13.55 26.43
C ILE A 212 26.06 -14.00 25.37
N TYR A 213 27.05 -13.17 25.04
CA TYR A 213 28.10 -13.54 24.10
C TYR A 213 28.79 -14.86 24.47
N GLU A 214 29.18 -15.02 25.74
CA GLU A 214 29.82 -16.24 26.25
C GLU A 214 28.93 -17.48 26.11
N LEU A 215 27.61 -17.35 26.33
CA LEU A 215 26.64 -18.43 26.14
C LEU A 215 26.57 -18.91 24.69
N TYR A 216 26.57 -17.99 23.73
CA TYR A 216 26.39 -18.32 22.31
C TYR A 216 27.71 -18.62 21.58
N GLN A 217 28.84 -18.10 22.04
CA GLN A 217 30.16 -18.35 21.44
C GLN A 217 30.54 -19.83 21.47
N GLN A 218 30.14 -20.54 22.51
CA GLN A 218 30.42 -21.97 22.67
C GLN A 218 29.55 -22.85 21.75
N ASN A 219 28.50 -22.28 21.15
CA ASN A 219 27.56 -23.01 20.31
C ASN A 219 27.82 -22.74 18.82
N ALA A 220 28.44 -23.72 18.14
CA ALA A 220 28.72 -23.66 16.70
C ALA A 220 27.47 -23.60 15.81
N LEU A 221 26.25 -23.65 16.37
CA LEU A 221 25.00 -23.46 15.62
C LEU A 221 24.70 -21.98 15.33
N TYR A 222 25.30 -21.01 16.03
CA TYR A 222 25.01 -19.58 15.83
C TYR A 222 26.12 -18.86 15.07
N LYS A 223 25.76 -18.01 14.09
CA LYS A 223 26.69 -17.03 13.51
C LYS A 223 26.62 -15.76 14.36
N ILE A 224 27.72 -15.37 14.97
CA ILE A 224 27.80 -14.15 15.77
C ILE A 224 28.27 -13.00 14.88
N ILE A 225 27.54 -11.89 14.90
CA ILE A 225 27.90 -10.65 14.21
C ILE A 225 28.14 -9.59 15.28
N HIS A 226 29.38 -9.14 15.38
CA HIS A 226 29.74 -8.04 16.26
C HIS A 226 29.31 -6.71 15.65
N ILE A 227 28.51 -5.95 16.39
CA ILE A 227 28.07 -4.60 16.02
C ILE A 227 28.35 -3.68 17.22
N PRO A 228 29.30 -2.73 17.13
CA PRO A 228 29.61 -1.82 18.23
C PRO A 228 28.40 -1.00 18.66
N GLY A 229 28.16 -0.90 19.97
CA GLY A 229 27.05 -0.13 20.52
C GLY A 229 25.65 -0.66 20.17
N PHE A 230 25.53 -1.90 19.70
CA PHE A 230 24.27 -2.46 19.22
C PHE A 230 23.13 -2.34 20.23
N ARG A 231 21.99 -1.83 19.74
CA ARG A 231 20.74 -1.74 20.47
C ARG A 231 19.59 -2.09 19.53
N THR A 232 18.53 -2.66 20.09
CA THR A 232 17.31 -2.98 19.33
C THR A 232 16.08 -2.98 20.25
N TYR A 233 14.90 -2.80 19.68
CA TYR A 233 13.62 -3.03 20.38
C TYR A 233 13.14 -4.49 20.25
N ASN A 234 13.77 -5.31 19.40
CA ASN A 234 13.36 -6.68 19.13
C ASN A 234 14.46 -7.68 19.48
N ARG A 235 14.29 -8.43 20.57
CA ARG A 235 15.25 -9.48 20.99
C ARG A 235 15.31 -10.70 20.07
N LEU A 236 14.22 -10.98 19.35
CA LEU A 236 14.07 -12.14 18.47
C LEU A 236 13.34 -11.71 17.18
N LEU A 237 13.90 -12.06 16.04
CA LEU A 237 13.26 -12.00 14.73
C LEU A 237 13.15 -13.41 14.18
N ALA A 238 11.95 -13.97 14.12
CA ALA A 238 11.68 -15.27 13.49
C ALA A 238 10.93 -15.09 12.16
N ASP A 239 10.75 -16.17 11.39
CA ASP A 239 10.00 -16.12 10.12
C ASP A 239 8.59 -15.50 10.27
N ARG A 240 7.90 -15.77 11.38
CA ARG A 240 6.58 -15.19 11.70
C ARG A 240 6.58 -13.67 11.91
N ASP A 241 7.74 -13.11 12.21
CA ASP A 241 7.93 -11.67 12.46
C ASP A 241 8.34 -10.94 11.18
N GLN A 242 8.64 -11.68 10.10
CA GLN A 242 8.87 -11.13 8.77
C GLN A 242 7.56 -10.89 8.05
N LEU A 243 7.53 -9.91 7.15
CA LEU A 243 6.34 -9.66 6.32
C LEU A 243 6.05 -10.84 5.38
N PHE A 244 7.10 -11.43 4.81
CA PHE A 244 6.99 -12.57 3.90
C PHE A 244 8.14 -13.52 4.18
N SER A 245 7.85 -14.82 4.13
CA SER A 245 8.93 -15.80 4.18
C SER A 245 9.70 -15.80 2.86
N THR A 246 11.01 -16.08 2.89
CA THR A 246 11.84 -16.10 1.67
C THR A 246 11.32 -17.12 0.64
N GLN A 247 10.59 -18.14 1.09
CA GLN A 247 9.98 -19.18 0.24
C GLN A 247 8.72 -18.70 -0.49
N GLU A 248 8.04 -17.67 0.02
CA GLU A 248 6.85 -17.08 -0.63
C GLU A 248 7.22 -16.14 -1.78
N ILE A 249 8.45 -15.60 -1.77
CA ILE A 249 8.91 -14.65 -2.76
C ILE A 249 9.26 -15.38 -4.06
N ARG A 250 8.49 -15.12 -5.12
CA ARG A 250 8.69 -15.72 -6.45
C ARG A 250 9.99 -15.29 -7.11
N ARG A 251 10.32 -14.00 -6.98
CA ARG A 251 11.46 -13.38 -7.66
C ARG A 251 12.07 -12.30 -6.79
N THR A 252 13.39 -12.26 -6.76
CA THR A 252 14.16 -11.15 -6.17
C THR A 252 14.97 -10.49 -7.27
N THR A 253 14.86 -9.16 -7.40
CA THR A 253 15.67 -8.36 -8.31
C THR A 253 16.44 -7.32 -7.50
N THR A 254 17.76 -7.30 -7.64
CA THR A 254 18.66 -6.38 -6.91
C THR A 254 19.24 -5.37 -7.88
N LEU A 255 18.90 -4.09 -7.69
CA LEU A 255 19.25 -2.97 -8.56
C LEU A 255 20.31 -2.03 -7.97
N THR A 256 20.74 -2.29 -6.73
CA THR A 256 21.79 -1.56 -6.04
C THR A 256 22.76 -2.55 -5.40
N GLU A 257 23.93 -2.09 -4.96
CA GLU A 257 24.89 -2.95 -4.29
C GLU A 257 24.26 -3.56 -3.02
N PRO A 258 24.29 -4.89 -2.87
CA PRO A 258 23.63 -5.55 -1.75
C PRO A 258 24.37 -5.25 -0.45
N LEU A 259 23.72 -4.49 0.44
CA LEU A 259 24.20 -4.29 1.80
C LEU A 259 23.72 -5.43 2.70
N ASP A 260 24.63 -5.99 3.51
CA ASP A 260 24.26 -6.95 4.55
C ASP A 260 23.61 -6.21 5.73
N TRP A 261 22.30 -5.99 5.61
CA TRP A 261 21.49 -5.33 6.64
C TRP A 261 21.61 -5.98 8.02
N LYS A 262 21.96 -7.28 8.09
CA LYS A 262 22.12 -8.01 9.36
C LYS A 262 23.36 -7.53 10.13
N ALA A 263 24.30 -6.86 9.47
CA ALA A 263 25.52 -6.29 10.05
C ALA A 263 25.41 -4.81 10.42
N LEU A 264 24.34 -4.12 10.02
CA LEU A 264 24.13 -2.71 10.35
C LEU A 264 23.58 -2.55 11.79
N PRO A 265 23.85 -1.45 12.50
CA PRO A 265 23.13 -1.12 13.74
C PRO A 265 21.67 -0.74 13.43
N ASP A 266 20.74 -0.92 14.38
CA ASP A 266 19.37 -0.41 14.23
C ASP A 266 19.34 1.11 14.51
N TYR A 267 18.53 1.86 13.77
CA TYR A 267 18.25 3.26 14.07
C TYR A 267 17.33 3.36 15.29
N MET A 268 17.82 3.99 16.36
CA MET A 268 17.15 4.02 17.67
C MET A 268 16.49 5.37 17.99
N ASP A 269 16.81 6.42 17.24
CA ASP A 269 16.41 7.80 17.52
C ASP A 269 15.02 8.14 16.94
N TYR A 270 14.02 7.29 17.20
CA TYR A 270 12.64 7.57 16.83
C TYR A 270 11.64 7.15 17.91
N ARG A 271 10.54 7.91 18.00
CA ARG A 271 9.36 7.58 18.80
C ARG A 271 8.23 7.30 17.81
N GLY A 272 7.96 6.02 17.52
CA GLY A 272 7.18 5.60 16.35
C GLY A 272 5.84 6.27 16.00
N PRO A 273 5.00 6.87 16.89
CA PRO A 273 3.83 7.63 16.42
C PRO A 273 4.18 8.79 15.47
N GLU A 274 5.41 9.30 15.52
CA GLU A 274 5.89 10.41 14.70
C GLU A 274 6.56 9.96 13.39
N VAL A 275 6.55 8.66 13.09
CA VAL A 275 7.24 8.14 11.91
C VAL A 275 6.28 7.92 10.76
N GLU A 276 6.63 8.45 9.59
CA GLU A 276 5.85 8.26 8.38
C GLU A 276 6.75 8.09 7.17
N LEU A 277 6.36 7.19 6.26
CA LEU A 277 6.93 7.11 4.94
C LEU A 277 6.03 7.88 3.99
N ARG A 278 6.56 8.90 3.32
CA ARG A 278 5.83 9.75 2.37
C ARG A 278 6.26 9.47 0.94
N TRP A 279 5.30 9.48 0.04
CA TRP A 279 5.51 9.39 -1.39
C TRP A 279 4.67 10.47 -2.07
N GLY A 280 5.28 11.62 -2.35
CA GLY A 280 4.55 12.83 -2.69
C GLY A 280 3.54 13.21 -1.60
N PRO A 281 2.23 13.37 -1.91
CA PRO A 281 1.17 13.63 -0.93
C PRO A 281 0.68 12.37 -0.20
N LEU A 282 1.13 11.18 -0.61
CA LEU A 282 0.73 9.91 0.00
C LEU A 282 1.57 9.65 1.26
N SER A 283 0.98 9.02 2.27
CA SER A 283 1.66 8.73 3.53
C SER A 283 1.29 7.35 4.07
N ALA A 284 2.24 6.72 4.77
CA ALA A 284 2.06 5.45 5.46
C ALA A 284 2.62 5.53 6.88
N ASN A 285 1.82 5.17 7.88
CA ASN A 285 2.24 5.05 9.28
C ASN A 285 1.46 3.94 9.99
N PRO A 286 2.06 2.73 10.17
CA PRO A 286 3.00 2.11 9.25
C PRO A 286 2.34 1.68 7.93
N MET A 287 1.00 1.58 7.91
CA MET A 287 0.23 1.30 6.70
C MET A 287 -0.49 2.54 6.24
N SER A 288 -0.57 2.74 4.92
CA SER A 288 -1.40 3.79 4.35
C SER A 288 -2.89 3.44 4.39
N THR A 289 -3.74 4.44 4.18
CA THR A 289 -5.09 4.21 3.68
C THR A 289 -5.03 3.55 2.30
N ASN A 290 -6.15 3.01 1.84
CA ASN A 290 -6.24 2.57 0.46
C ASN A 290 -6.22 3.78 -0.47
N TYR A 291 -5.32 3.75 -1.44
CA TYR A 291 -5.21 4.71 -2.52
C TYR A 291 -5.69 4.10 -3.82
N HIS A 292 -6.23 4.93 -4.70
CA HIS A 292 -6.49 4.52 -6.07
C HIS A 292 -5.17 4.29 -6.81
N LEU A 293 -5.18 3.39 -7.80
CA LEU A 293 -4.00 3.11 -8.61
C LEU A 293 -3.43 4.38 -9.26
N TRP A 294 -4.30 5.22 -9.81
CA TRP A 294 -3.92 6.47 -10.47
C TRP A 294 -3.23 7.46 -9.51
N GLN A 295 -3.59 7.47 -8.22
CA GLN A 295 -2.90 8.29 -7.22
C GLN A 295 -1.43 7.88 -7.07
N ILE A 296 -1.15 6.58 -7.10
CA ILE A 296 0.21 6.03 -7.04
C ILE A 296 0.95 6.31 -8.35
N GLU A 297 0.29 6.10 -9.50
CA GLU A 297 0.84 6.38 -10.83
C GLU A 297 1.28 7.85 -10.97
N GLY A 298 0.47 8.77 -10.46
CA GLY A 298 0.78 10.19 -10.42
C GLY A 298 2.01 10.55 -9.56
N GLN A 299 2.44 9.67 -8.65
CA GLN A 299 3.62 9.90 -7.81
C GLN A 299 4.88 9.16 -8.28
N LEU A 300 4.85 8.39 -9.36
CA LEU A 300 6.02 7.57 -9.77
C LEU A 300 7.29 8.40 -10.04
N ALA A 301 7.15 9.68 -10.38
CA ALA A 301 8.27 10.61 -10.55
C ALA A 301 8.88 11.09 -9.21
N GLU A 302 8.13 11.03 -8.11
CA GLU A 302 8.54 11.52 -6.81
C GLU A 302 9.35 10.46 -6.03
N PRO A 303 10.39 10.86 -5.29
CA PRO A 303 11.09 9.96 -4.39
C PRO A 303 10.26 9.66 -3.14
N VAL A 304 10.51 8.50 -2.55
CA VAL A 304 9.97 8.16 -1.23
C VAL A 304 10.87 8.79 -0.16
N ARG A 305 10.26 9.36 0.88
CA ARG A 305 10.95 10.08 1.94
C ARG A 305 10.49 9.58 3.30
N LEU A 306 11.43 9.30 4.19
CA LEU A 306 11.14 8.86 5.54
C LEU A 306 11.21 10.07 6.46
N PHE A 307 10.17 10.28 7.27
CA PHE A 307 10.14 11.34 8.27
C PHE A 307 10.07 10.76 9.68
N VAL A 308 10.81 11.40 10.59
CA VAL A 308 10.74 11.19 12.03
C VAL A 308 10.38 12.53 12.66
N GLY A 309 9.12 12.71 13.04
CA GLY A 309 8.59 14.00 13.46
C GLY A 309 8.58 14.99 12.30
N ALA A 310 9.35 16.07 12.42
CA ALA A 310 9.50 17.07 11.36
C ALA A 310 10.76 16.86 10.50
N GLU A 311 11.63 15.94 10.88
CA GLU A 311 12.93 15.73 10.26
C GLU A 311 12.85 14.67 9.16
N GLU A 312 13.39 14.99 7.98
CA GLU A 312 13.56 14.02 6.90
C GLU A 312 14.82 13.20 7.15
N LEU A 313 14.66 11.88 7.22
CA LEU A 313 15.75 10.94 7.39
C LEU A 313 16.15 10.36 6.03
N PRO A 314 17.39 10.61 5.55
CA PRO A 314 17.82 10.15 4.22
C PRO A 314 17.76 8.63 4.08
N ILE A 315 17.07 8.16 3.05
CA ILE A 315 17.04 6.74 2.69
C ILE A 315 18.20 6.46 1.74
N HIS A 316 19.12 5.58 2.16
CA HIS A 316 20.21 5.11 1.32
C HIS A 316 19.74 3.98 0.39
N SER A 317 19.00 3.01 0.93
CA SER A 317 18.40 1.93 0.16
C SER A 317 17.22 1.30 0.89
N PHE A 318 16.43 0.51 0.18
CA PHE A 318 15.29 -0.20 0.73
C PHE A 318 15.05 -1.50 -0.03
N GLN A 319 14.36 -2.42 0.64
CA GLN A 319 13.71 -3.54 -0.01
C GLN A 319 12.23 -3.19 -0.19
N MET A 320 11.71 -3.42 -1.38
CA MET A 320 10.30 -3.26 -1.71
C MET A 320 9.71 -4.61 -2.12
N ILE A 321 8.57 -4.97 -1.55
CA ILE A 321 7.83 -6.17 -1.91
C ILE A 321 6.50 -5.74 -2.53
N ILE A 322 6.19 -6.25 -3.72
CA ILE A 322 4.90 -6.04 -4.37
C ILE A 322 4.11 -7.33 -4.22
N ALA A 323 2.94 -7.27 -3.58
CA ALA A 323 2.07 -8.44 -3.41
C ALA A 323 0.62 -8.07 -3.69
N GLY A 324 -0.12 -8.99 -4.32
CA GLY A 324 -1.55 -8.84 -4.58
C GLY A 324 -2.32 -10.12 -4.26
N THR A 325 -3.65 -10.07 -4.33
CA THR A 325 -4.51 -11.22 -3.94
C THR A 325 -4.37 -12.46 -4.83
N SER A 326 -3.85 -12.31 -6.05
CA SER A 326 -3.76 -13.38 -7.07
C SER A 326 -2.35 -13.63 -7.59
N GLN A 327 -1.35 -12.91 -7.06
CA GLN A 327 0.03 -13.00 -7.53
C GLN A 327 0.97 -13.32 -6.36
N GLN A 328 1.91 -14.23 -6.60
CA GLN A 328 2.99 -14.45 -5.65
C GLN A 328 3.81 -13.16 -5.48
N PRO A 329 4.23 -12.83 -4.24
CA PRO A 329 5.03 -11.65 -3.97
C PRO A 329 6.34 -11.63 -4.77
N GLU A 330 6.74 -10.44 -5.20
CA GLU A 330 8.04 -10.17 -5.80
C GLU A 330 8.81 -9.14 -4.98
N MET A 331 10.13 -9.29 -4.92
CA MET A 331 11.02 -8.46 -4.12
C MET A 331 11.98 -7.67 -5.01
N TRP A 332 12.17 -6.41 -4.65
CA TRP A 332 13.07 -5.48 -5.30
C TRP A 332 13.99 -4.86 -4.24
N VAL A 333 15.29 -4.84 -4.48
CA VAL A 333 16.26 -4.13 -3.64
C VAL A 333 16.80 -2.96 -4.44
N ALA A 334 16.52 -1.74 -3.99
CA ALA A 334 16.76 -0.52 -4.75
C ALA A 334 17.18 0.63 -3.82
N ASN A 335 17.75 1.68 -4.40
CA ASN A 335 18.00 2.96 -3.71
C ASN A 335 17.10 4.09 -4.21
N SER A 336 16.34 3.86 -5.28
CA SER A 336 15.43 4.84 -5.87
C SER A 336 14.31 4.12 -6.64
N LEU A 337 13.09 4.64 -6.56
CA LEU A 337 11.97 4.16 -7.38
C LEU A 337 12.13 4.50 -8.86
N GLN A 338 12.96 5.49 -9.18
CA GLN A 338 13.21 5.99 -10.53
C GLN A 338 14.22 5.12 -11.30
N GLN A 339 14.78 4.08 -10.67
CA GLN A 339 15.64 3.13 -11.39
C GLN A 339 14.85 2.48 -12.55
N PRO A 340 15.38 2.42 -13.78
CA PRO A 340 14.58 2.12 -14.98
C PRO A 340 13.77 0.81 -14.92
N GLU A 341 14.36 -0.27 -14.39
CA GLU A 341 13.68 -1.56 -14.26
C GLU A 341 12.54 -1.51 -13.24
N LEU A 342 12.76 -0.84 -12.11
CA LEU A 342 11.77 -0.69 -11.06
C LEU A 342 10.64 0.23 -11.50
N ALA A 343 10.97 1.39 -12.08
CA ALA A 343 10.01 2.33 -12.62
C ALA A 343 9.11 1.66 -13.67
N LYS A 344 9.69 0.88 -14.59
CA LYS A 344 8.93 0.10 -15.57
C LYS A 344 7.97 -0.88 -14.92
N ARG A 345 8.38 -1.55 -13.83
CA ARG A 345 7.50 -2.46 -13.10
C ARG A 345 6.39 -1.71 -12.36
N LEU A 346 6.70 -0.57 -11.76
CA LEU A 346 5.73 0.28 -11.05
C LEU A 346 4.65 0.83 -12.00
N TRP A 347 5.00 1.16 -13.24
CA TRP A 347 4.02 1.49 -14.30
C TRP A 347 3.09 0.34 -14.69
N GLN A 348 3.37 -0.88 -14.25
CA GLN A 348 2.56 -2.08 -14.51
C GLN A 348 1.82 -2.54 -13.26
N LEU A 349 1.74 -1.69 -12.22
CA LEU A 349 0.96 -2.00 -11.03
C LEU A 349 -0.50 -2.22 -11.40
N GLN A 350 -1.14 -3.07 -10.62
CA GLN A 350 -2.54 -3.42 -10.79
C GLN A 350 -3.31 -3.05 -9.53
N PRO A 351 -4.63 -2.83 -9.64
CA PRO A 351 -5.49 -2.70 -8.48
C PRO A 351 -5.40 -3.93 -7.56
N ALA A 352 -5.79 -3.77 -6.30
CA ALA A 352 -5.71 -4.81 -5.27
C ALA A 352 -4.28 -5.35 -5.03
N GLN A 353 -3.32 -4.43 -4.93
CA GLN A 353 -1.92 -4.70 -4.61
C GLN A 353 -1.44 -3.87 -3.42
N THR A 354 -0.41 -4.33 -2.72
CA THR A 354 0.28 -3.59 -1.67
C THR A 354 1.77 -3.52 -1.98
N LEU A 355 2.33 -2.34 -1.80
CA LEU A 355 3.76 -2.04 -1.90
C LEU A 355 4.33 -1.97 -0.48
N TYR A 356 5.06 -2.98 -0.05
CA TYR A 356 5.70 -3.01 1.27
C TYR A 356 7.13 -2.50 1.14
N PHE A 357 7.49 -1.51 1.95
CA PHE A 357 8.86 -1.05 2.12
C PHE A 357 9.42 -1.65 3.40
N ASN A 358 10.41 -2.52 3.28
CA ASN A 358 11.07 -3.18 4.40
C ASN A 358 12.58 -3.05 4.29
N ARG A 359 13.29 -3.39 5.37
CA ARG A 359 14.76 -3.31 5.45
C ARG A 359 15.30 -1.98 4.89
N ILE A 360 14.67 -0.89 5.32
CA ILE A 360 15.04 0.46 4.91
C ILE A 360 16.36 0.79 5.59
N ILE A 361 17.37 1.13 4.81
CA ILE A 361 18.68 1.57 5.28
C ILE A 361 18.71 3.08 5.19
N VAL A 362 19.00 3.71 6.32
CA VAL A 362 19.06 5.15 6.48
C VAL A 362 20.49 5.60 6.72
N GLU A 363 20.77 6.85 6.38
CA GLU A 363 22.07 7.49 6.58
C GLU A 363 21.86 8.81 7.33
N PRO A 364 21.71 8.78 8.67
CA PRO A 364 21.47 9.99 9.47
C PRO A 364 22.64 10.98 9.38
N GLU A 365 23.86 10.44 9.28
CA GLU A 365 25.09 11.19 9.05
C GLU A 365 25.88 10.52 7.91
N PRO A 366 26.65 11.28 7.10
CA PRO A 366 27.43 10.72 6.00
C PRO A 366 28.34 9.57 6.45
N GLY A 367 28.20 8.41 5.82
CA GLY A 367 28.91 7.18 6.12
C GLY A 367 28.36 6.37 7.31
N CYS A 368 27.33 6.87 8.01
CA CYS A 368 26.71 6.18 9.14
C CYS A 368 25.44 5.44 8.69
N LEU A 369 25.62 4.27 8.05
CA LEU A 369 24.49 3.44 7.63
C LEU A 369 23.85 2.72 8.82
N GLN A 370 22.54 2.86 8.96
CA GLN A 370 21.74 2.19 9.99
C GLN A 370 20.50 1.53 9.38
N LEU A 371 20.03 0.47 10.02
CA LEU A 371 18.79 -0.21 9.64
C LEU A 371 17.60 0.47 10.34
N PHE A 372 16.67 0.99 9.56
CA PHE A 372 15.40 1.44 10.11
C PHE A 372 14.54 0.23 10.47
N PRO A 373 14.13 0.08 11.75
CA PRO A 373 13.54 -1.17 12.25
C PRO A 373 12.05 -1.37 11.89
N GLN A 374 11.40 -0.35 11.35
CA GLN A 374 9.97 -0.37 11.01
C GLN A 374 9.79 -0.49 9.49
N ALA A 375 8.87 -1.36 9.07
CA ALA A 375 8.42 -1.45 7.69
C ALA A 375 7.21 -0.54 7.44
N PHE A 376 6.93 -0.25 6.17
CA PHE A 376 5.77 0.54 5.74
C PHE A 376 5.04 -0.15 4.59
N ALA A 377 3.79 0.23 4.36
CA ALA A 377 3.03 -0.29 3.22
C ALA A 377 2.11 0.77 2.61
N PHE A 378 2.12 0.85 1.27
CA PHE A 378 1.14 1.58 0.47
C PHE A 378 0.14 0.61 -0.15
N ASN A 379 -1.15 0.83 0.13
CA ASN A 379 -2.23 -0.03 -0.35
C ASN A 379 -2.89 0.55 -1.59
N ILE A 380 -3.02 -0.26 -2.64
CA ILE A 380 -3.74 0.06 -3.87
C ILE A 380 -5.09 -0.64 -3.79
N GLU A 381 -6.18 0.14 -3.80
CA GLU A 381 -7.51 -0.42 -3.74
C GLU A 381 -7.85 -1.32 -4.93
N SER A 382 -8.86 -2.17 -4.73
CA SER A 382 -9.47 -2.95 -5.81
C SER A 382 -10.17 -2.03 -6.80
N ALA A 383 -10.00 -2.28 -8.10
CA ALA A 383 -10.73 -1.54 -9.12
C ALA A 383 -12.23 -1.78 -8.95
N ARG A 384 -13.01 -0.69 -8.96
CA ARG A 384 -14.46 -0.74 -8.86
C ARG A 384 -15.08 -0.29 -10.18
N PRO A 385 -16.22 -0.87 -10.58
CA PRO A 385 -16.89 -0.44 -11.80
C PRO A 385 -17.42 1.00 -11.66
N PHE A 386 -17.16 1.79 -12.69
CA PHE A 386 -17.75 3.12 -12.86
C PHE A 386 -17.97 3.41 -14.34
N ARG A 387 -18.83 4.39 -14.62
CA ARG A 387 -19.01 4.96 -15.94
C ARG A 387 -18.64 6.43 -15.86
N LEU A 388 -17.61 6.83 -16.60
CA LEU A 388 -17.26 8.22 -16.82
C LEU A 388 -17.39 8.54 -18.30
N THR A 389 -17.99 9.68 -18.62
CA THR A 389 -18.08 10.20 -19.99
C THR A 389 -17.85 11.70 -19.91
N ILE A 390 -16.88 12.20 -20.68
CA ILE A 390 -16.58 13.62 -20.83
C ILE A 390 -16.66 13.94 -22.32
N LYS A 391 -17.47 14.92 -22.71
CA LYS A 391 -17.64 15.34 -24.11
C LYS A 391 -17.71 16.85 -24.22
N GLU A 392 -17.11 17.40 -25.26
CA GLU A 392 -17.32 18.80 -25.64
C GLU A 392 -18.68 18.97 -26.31
N THR A 393 -19.42 20.02 -25.94
CA THR A 393 -20.77 20.29 -26.44
C THR A 393 -20.93 21.74 -26.87
N GLY A 394 -21.85 22.03 -27.78
CA GLY A 394 -22.03 23.37 -28.34
C GLY A 394 -23.13 24.21 -27.67
N ALA A 395 -24.18 23.59 -27.13
CA ALA A 395 -25.42 24.33 -26.81
C ALA A 395 -26.40 23.62 -25.84
N ALA A 396 -25.93 23.04 -24.74
CA ALA A 396 -26.81 22.58 -23.66
C ALA A 396 -27.04 23.69 -22.62
N GLN A 397 -28.22 23.72 -21.97
CA GLN A 397 -28.43 24.57 -20.79
C GLN A 397 -27.49 24.10 -19.66
N PRO A 398 -26.72 25.02 -19.03
CA PRO A 398 -25.75 24.64 -18.01
C PRO A 398 -26.48 24.08 -16.80
N PHE A 399 -26.15 22.84 -16.42
CA PHE A 399 -26.60 22.29 -15.15
C PHE A 399 -25.51 21.45 -14.49
N PHE A 400 -25.51 21.47 -13.16
CA PHE A 400 -24.65 20.65 -12.31
C PHE A 400 -25.53 19.96 -11.30
N VAL A 401 -25.62 18.63 -11.37
CA VAL A 401 -26.31 17.81 -10.39
C VAL A 401 -25.30 16.86 -9.79
N SER A 402 -25.12 16.95 -8.48
CA SER A 402 -24.35 15.99 -7.69
C SER A 402 -25.24 15.47 -6.57
N GLY A 403 -25.41 14.16 -6.49
CA GLY A 403 -26.23 13.55 -5.47
C GLY A 403 -25.79 12.12 -5.16
N GLN A 404 -26.04 11.71 -3.93
CA GLN A 404 -25.95 10.34 -3.48
C GLN A 404 -27.36 9.94 -3.06
N ASP A 405 -28.10 9.28 -3.95
CA ASP A 405 -29.40 8.72 -3.55
C ASP A 405 -29.17 7.50 -2.65
N THR A 406 -29.91 7.43 -1.56
CA THR A 406 -29.81 6.44 -0.48
C THR A 406 -29.54 5.02 -0.96
N THR A 407 -28.66 4.30 -0.24
CA THR A 407 -28.32 2.85 -0.15
C THR A 407 -28.43 1.90 -1.37
N GLU A 408 -29.22 2.19 -2.39
CA GLU A 408 -29.50 1.34 -3.56
C GLU A 408 -29.26 2.04 -4.92
N SER A 409 -28.96 3.35 -4.94
CA SER A 409 -28.72 4.09 -6.19
C SER A 409 -27.24 4.48 -6.38
N PRO A 410 -26.71 4.46 -7.62
CA PRO A 410 -25.34 4.84 -7.86
C PRO A 410 -25.13 6.33 -7.58
N VAL A 411 -23.97 6.68 -7.00
CA VAL A 411 -23.44 8.03 -6.99
C VAL A 411 -23.46 8.55 -8.42
N ARG A 412 -24.09 9.71 -8.63
CA ARG A 412 -24.19 10.36 -9.92
C ARG A 412 -23.70 11.79 -9.81
N LEU A 413 -22.78 12.14 -10.69
CA LEU A 413 -22.38 13.51 -10.97
C LEU A 413 -22.62 13.76 -12.44
N SER A 414 -23.50 14.72 -12.73
CA SER A 414 -23.84 15.14 -14.08
C SER A 414 -23.60 16.63 -14.23
N VAL A 415 -22.73 16.96 -15.18
CA VAL A 415 -22.50 18.31 -15.69
C VAL A 415 -22.98 18.31 -17.12
N MET A 416 -23.79 19.28 -17.53
CA MET A 416 -24.08 19.47 -18.95
C MET A 416 -23.90 20.92 -19.33
N GLY A 417 -23.29 21.16 -20.50
CA GLY A 417 -23.16 22.48 -21.11
C GLY A 417 -22.36 23.51 -20.33
N MET A 418 -21.67 23.15 -19.25
CA MET A 418 -20.89 24.09 -18.43
C MET A 418 -19.49 24.29 -19.02
N ARG A 419 -18.97 25.51 -18.98
CA ARG A 419 -17.60 25.79 -19.41
C ARG A 419 -16.59 25.10 -18.47
N LEU A 420 -15.45 24.68 -18.99
CA LEU A 420 -14.36 24.11 -18.20
C LEU A 420 -14.02 24.98 -16.97
N SER A 421 -13.92 26.30 -17.16
CA SER A 421 -13.71 27.29 -16.09
C SER A 421 -14.81 27.33 -15.02
N GLU A 422 -16.05 26.96 -15.34
CA GLU A 422 -17.18 26.89 -14.41
C GLU A 422 -17.28 25.54 -13.69
N VAL A 423 -16.77 24.48 -14.31
CA VAL A 423 -16.76 23.12 -13.76
C VAL A 423 -15.66 22.96 -12.71
N LEU A 424 -14.46 23.47 -12.99
CA LEU A 424 -13.28 23.28 -12.13
C LEU A 424 -13.51 23.71 -10.67
N PRO A 425 -14.06 24.91 -10.35
CA PRO A 425 -14.35 25.29 -8.96
C PRO A 425 -15.31 24.33 -8.25
N LYS A 426 -16.31 23.80 -8.97
CA LYS A 426 -17.30 22.86 -8.41
C LYS A 426 -16.71 21.49 -8.10
N LEU A 427 -15.77 21.02 -8.93
CA LEU A 427 -15.02 19.78 -8.69
C LEU A 427 -14.05 19.94 -7.53
N LEU A 428 -13.40 21.11 -7.43
CA LEU A 428 -12.45 21.46 -6.37
C LEU A 428 -13.11 21.86 -5.03
N GLU A 429 -14.44 22.01 -5.01
CA GLU A 429 -15.21 22.47 -3.85
C GLU A 429 -14.76 23.82 -3.30
N VAL A 430 -14.38 24.74 -4.20
CA VAL A 430 -13.98 26.11 -3.89
C VAL A 430 -14.92 27.10 -4.56
N ASP A 431 -15.05 28.29 -3.98
CA ASP A 431 -15.84 29.35 -4.56
C ASP A 431 -15.22 29.83 -5.89
N THR A 432 -16.05 30.25 -6.83
CA THR A 432 -15.57 30.67 -8.16
C THR A 432 -14.60 31.86 -8.09
N ASN A 433 -14.72 32.72 -7.08
CA ASN A 433 -13.81 33.84 -6.82
C ASN A 433 -12.45 33.42 -6.24
N GLN A 434 -12.31 32.17 -5.77
CA GLN A 434 -11.06 31.61 -5.24
C GLN A 434 -10.21 30.94 -6.33
N VAL A 435 -10.76 30.73 -7.52
CA VAL A 435 -10.07 30.11 -8.66
C VAL A 435 -9.64 31.17 -9.66
N HIS A 436 -8.35 31.19 -9.97
CA HIS A 436 -7.77 32.05 -10.99
C HIS A 436 -7.28 31.21 -12.17
N CYS A 437 -8.05 31.18 -13.24
CA CYS A 437 -7.67 30.52 -14.49
C CYS A 437 -6.78 31.46 -15.31
N SER A 438 -5.52 31.09 -15.53
CA SER A 438 -4.57 31.84 -16.36
C SER A 438 -4.13 31.01 -17.55
N GLY A 439 -4.24 31.56 -18.77
CA GLY A 439 -3.79 30.87 -19.98
C GLY A 439 -4.69 29.71 -20.44
N LEU A 440 -5.95 29.63 -19.99
CA LEU A 440 -6.91 28.64 -20.48
C LEU A 440 -7.40 29.05 -21.89
N TYR A 441 -6.69 28.62 -22.94
CA TYR A 441 -6.96 29.02 -24.32
C TYR A 441 -8.20 28.33 -24.90
N GLN A 442 -8.49 27.13 -24.41
CA GLN A 442 -9.69 26.37 -24.71
C GLN A 442 -10.53 26.31 -23.44
N ASP A 443 -11.64 27.05 -23.43
CA ASP A 443 -12.67 27.00 -22.38
C ASP A 443 -13.93 26.30 -22.94
N PRO A 444 -13.83 25.00 -23.30
CA PRO A 444 -14.93 24.30 -23.94
C PRO A 444 -16.10 24.12 -22.97
N ARG A 445 -17.30 23.96 -23.53
CA ARG A 445 -18.45 23.50 -22.75
C ARG A 445 -18.42 21.98 -22.69
N LEU A 446 -18.67 21.43 -21.51
CA LEU A 446 -18.51 20.02 -21.20
C LEU A 446 -19.83 19.38 -20.75
N ASP A 447 -20.08 18.20 -21.28
CA ASP A 447 -21.03 17.22 -20.79
C ASP A 447 -20.24 16.12 -20.07
N ILE A 448 -20.36 16.08 -18.73
CA ILE A 448 -19.70 15.11 -17.86
C ILE A 448 -20.76 14.25 -17.19
N ILE A 449 -20.66 12.93 -17.34
CA ILE A 449 -21.49 11.97 -16.60
C ILE A 449 -20.54 11.03 -15.89
N PHE A 450 -20.56 11.08 -14.56
CA PHE A 450 -19.98 10.06 -13.71
C PHE A 450 -21.10 9.31 -13.00
N ALA A 451 -21.06 7.99 -13.08
CA ALA A 451 -21.95 7.11 -12.36
C ALA A 451 -21.19 5.92 -11.77
N SER A 452 -21.31 5.70 -10.47
CA SER A 452 -20.76 4.51 -9.81
C SER A 452 -21.62 4.11 -8.63
N SER A 453 -21.90 2.82 -8.47
CA SER A 453 -22.51 2.28 -7.24
C SER A 453 -21.49 2.01 -6.13
N ARG A 454 -20.20 2.25 -6.40
CA ARG A 454 -19.09 1.74 -5.58
C ARG A 454 -18.06 2.82 -5.20
N TYR A 455 -18.04 3.96 -5.87
CA TYR A 455 -17.20 5.13 -5.55
C TYR A 455 -17.99 6.22 -4.82
N SER A 456 -17.31 6.94 -3.93
CA SER A 456 -17.90 8.12 -3.30
C SER A 456 -18.02 9.28 -4.29
N LEU A 457 -18.81 10.30 -3.95
CA LEU A 457 -18.88 11.52 -4.75
C LEU A 457 -17.52 12.23 -4.83
N SER A 458 -16.73 12.20 -3.74
CA SER A 458 -15.38 12.77 -3.70
C SER A 458 -14.44 12.06 -4.66
N ASP A 459 -14.48 10.72 -4.70
CA ASP A 459 -13.68 9.93 -5.65
C ASP A 459 -14.08 10.25 -7.09
N GLY A 460 -15.39 10.32 -7.36
CA GLY A 460 -15.91 10.68 -8.68
C GLY A 460 -15.43 12.06 -9.15
N LYS A 461 -15.43 13.06 -8.25
CA LYS A 461 -14.89 14.40 -8.55
C LYS A 461 -13.39 14.35 -8.87
N ALA A 462 -12.61 13.62 -8.08
CA ALA A 462 -11.17 13.47 -8.28
C ALA A 462 -10.85 12.80 -9.64
N MET A 463 -11.57 11.73 -9.99
CA MET A 463 -11.42 11.04 -11.28
C MET A 463 -11.78 11.93 -12.47
N ILE A 464 -12.85 12.73 -12.36
CA ILE A 464 -13.20 13.70 -13.40
C ILE A 464 -12.08 14.74 -13.52
N LEU A 465 -11.60 15.27 -12.39
CA LEU A 465 -10.58 16.31 -12.38
C LEU A 465 -9.30 15.83 -13.04
N GLU A 466 -8.83 14.63 -12.71
CA GLU A 466 -7.65 14.01 -13.33
C GLU A 466 -7.79 13.88 -14.85
N GLN A 467 -8.93 13.37 -15.33
CA GLN A 467 -9.18 13.25 -16.77
C GLN A 467 -9.21 14.62 -17.47
N LEU A 468 -9.70 15.66 -16.81
CA LEU A 468 -9.67 17.02 -17.33
C LEU A 468 -8.25 17.62 -17.30
N GLU A 469 -7.48 17.35 -16.25
CA GLU A 469 -6.08 17.76 -16.13
C GLU A 469 -5.24 17.17 -17.27
N GLU A 470 -5.44 15.90 -17.58
CA GLU A 470 -4.76 15.24 -18.69
C GLU A 470 -5.24 15.77 -20.06
N ALA A 471 -6.55 15.72 -20.31
CA ALA A 471 -7.13 16.08 -21.62
C ALA A 471 -6.86 17.54 -22.00
N TYR A 472 -6.91 18.46 -21.03
CA TYR A 472 -6.71 19.88 -21.25
C TYR A 472 -5.33 20.37 -20.81
N ARG A 473 -4.44 19.49 -20.32
CA ARG A 473 -3.09 19.80 -19.83
C ARG A 473 -3.09 20.88 -18.76
N LEU A 474 -3.96 20.72 -17.78
CA LEU A 474 -4.09 21.65 -16.67
C LEU A 474 -2.98 21.42 -15.65
N GLU A 475 -2.57 22.50 -14.98
CA GLU A 475 -1.76 22.52 -13.78
C GLU A 475 -2.56 23.25 -12.70
N ILE A 476 -2.82 22.57 -11.58
CA ILE A 476 -3.60 23.11 -10.47
C ILE A 476 -2.66 23.41 -9.31
N ASP A 477 -2.29 24.68 -9.18
CA ASP A 477 -1.42 25.17 -8.13
C ASP A 477 -2.26 25.70 -6.95
N TRP A 478 -2.24 24.97 -5.85
CA TRP A 478 -2.73 25.48 -4.57
C TRP A 478 -1.70 26.46 -4.03
N ARG A 479 -1.97 27.77 -4.12
CA ARG A 479 -1.05 28.74 -3.52
C ARG A 479 -1.03 28.54 -2.01
N PRO A 480 0.14 28.44 -1.37
CA PRO A 480 0.22 28.36 0.07
C PRO A 480 -0.26 29.69 0.64
N THR A 481 -1.50 29.74 1.08
CA THR A 481 -1.94 30.77 2.00
C THR A 481 -1.49 30.39 3.40
N PRO A 482 -1.03 31.37 4.21
CA PRO A 482 -0.70 31.11 5.61
C PRO A 482 -1.90 30.41 6.26
N PRO A 483 -1.69 29.31 7.02
CA PRO A 483 -2.78 28.55 7.58
C PRO A 483 -3.65 29.46 8.45
N GLN A 484 -4.95 29.49 8.16
CA GLN A 484 -5.94 30.18 8.97
C GLN A 484 -6.84 29.14 9.63
N TYR A 485 -7.41 29.47 10.78
CA TYR A 485 -8.27 28.57 11.53
C TYR A 485 -9.62 29.22 11.81
N ASP A 486 -10.69 28.43 11.76
CA ASP A 486 -12.02 28.83 12.17
C ASP A 486 -12.30 28.24 13.56
N LEU A 487 -12.71 29.09 14.49
CA LEU A 487 -13.24 28.69 15.78
C LEU A 487 -14.73 28.34 15.60
N GLN A 488 -15.07 27.06 15.80
CA GLN A 488 -16.41 26.53 15.59
C GLN A 488 -17.02 25.97 16.87
N LEU A 489 -18.34 26.08 16.98
CA LEU A 489 -19.12 25.52 18.07
C LEU A 489 -19.34 24.03 17.83
N LYS A 490 -18.90 23.19 18.76
CA LYS A 490 -19.13 21.74 18.74
C LYS A 490 -20.21 21.32 19.73
N ASP A 491 -20.25 21.96 20.89
CA ASP A 491 -21.24 21.72 21.93
C ASP A 491 -21.67 23.05 22.55
N SER A 492 -22.93 23.44 22.30
CA SER A 492 -23.49 24.70 22.76
C SER A 492 -23.78 24.70 24.26
N LEU A 493 -24.10 23.54 24.85
CA LEU A 493 -24.41 23.43 26.28
C LEU A 493 -23.14 23.54 27.09
N LEU A 494 -22.09 22.83 26.67
CA LEU A 494 -20.78 22.89 27.32
C LEU A 494 -20.17 24.30 27.25
N LEU A 495 -20.33 25.00 26.13
CA LEU A 495 -19.88 26.39 26.03
C LEU A 495 -20.62 27.30 27.03
N GLN A 496 -21.93 27.12 27.21
CA GLN A 496 -22.73 27.95 28.12
C GLN A 496 -22.28 27.82 29.59
N GLU A 497 -21.80 26.66 30.02
CA GLU A 497 -21.25 26.45 31.38
C GLU A 497 -20.01 27.30 31.67
N HIS A 498 -19.32 27.72 30.61
CA HIS A 498 -18.07 28.49 30.68
C HIS A 498 -18.24 29.97 30.29
N LEU A 499 -19.46 30.39 29.92
CA LEU A 499 -19.81 31.77 29.66
C LEU A 499 -20.42 32.44 30.89
N THR A 500 -20.06 33.69 31.15
CA THR A 500 -20.66 34.50 32.23
C THR A 500 -21.07 35.89 31.76
N THR A 501 -22.00 36.50 32.49
CA THR A 501 -22.52 37.86 32.27
C THR A 501 -22.12 38.85 33.37
N GLU A 502 -21.25 38.45 34.30
CA GLU A 502 -20.70 39.33 35.36
C GLU A 502 -19.66 40.33 34.82
N ASP A 503 -19.17 41.24 35.67
CA ASP A 503 -18.14 42.22 35.29
C ASP A 503 -16.87 41.55 34.71
N PRO A 504 -16.27 42.12 33.64
CA PRO A 504 -15.10 41.56 32.98
C PRO A 504 -13.91 41.48 33.93
N GLY A 505 -13.19 40.36 33.89
CA GLY A 505 -11.98 40.13 34.67
C GLY A 505 -10.71 40.33 33.87
N ARG A 506 -9.74 39.43 34.02
CA ARG A 506 -8.40 39.53 33.39
C ARG A 506 -7.93 38.20 32.83
N ILE A 507 -7.00 38.25 31.88
CA ILE A 507 -6.25 37.08 31.43
C ILE A 507 -4.92 37.06 32.18
N ILE A 508 -4.59 35.94 32.82
CA ILE A 508 -3.25 35.68 33.37
C ILE A 508 -2.52 34.81 32.37
N TRP A 509 -1.45 35.36 31.77
CA TRP A 509 -0.71 34.73 30.69
C TRP A 509 0.67 34.29 31.18
N ASP A 510 0.97 32.99 31.01
CA ASP A 510 2.32 32.44 31.19
C ASP A 510 3.03 32.37 29.84
N GLN A 511 4.03 33.22 29.65
CA GLN A 511 4.81 33.28 28.42
C GLN A 511 5.75 32.08 28.23
N GLN A 512 6.22 31.45 29.31
CA GLN A 512 7.17 30.34 29.23
C GLN A 512 6.48 29.05 28.83
N GLU A 513 5.34 28.76 29.44
CA GLU A 513 4.54 27.56 29.14
C GLU A 513 3.56 27.77 27.99
N ARG A 514 3.37 29.03 27.56
CA ARG A 514 2.39 29.44 26.55
C ARG A 514 0.95 29.04 26.94
N THR A 515 0.61 29.18 28.21
CA THR A 515 -0.71 28.87 28.77
C THR A 515 -1.41 30.11 29.33
N ALA A 516 -2.72 30.16 29.18
CA ALA A 516 -3.56 31.28 29.61
C ALA A 516 -4.63 30.81 30.59
N LEU A 517 -4.64 31.43 31.77
CA LEU A 517 -5.80 31.36 32.66
C LEU A 517 -6.72 32.55 32.37
N VAL A 518 -7.83 32.27 31.70
CA VAL A 518 -8.85 33.25 31.33
C VAL A 518 -9.86 33.39 32.48
N LEU A 519 -9.84 34.52 33.17
CA LEU A 519 -10.76 34.81 34.27
C LEU A 519 -11.80 35.83 33.80
N ARG A 520 -12.78 35.39 33.01
CA ARG A 520 -13.91 36.21 32.53
C ARG A 520 -13.46 37.30 31.54
N ALA A 521 -12.77 36.91 30.48
CA ALA A 521 -12.34 37.83 29.43
C ALA A 521 -13.25 37.73 28.19
N PRO A 522 -13.48 38.84 27.47
CA PRO A 522 -14.20 38.79 26.20
C PRO A 522 -13.59 37.79 25.23
N LEU A 523 -14.45 37.06 24.52
CA LEU A 523 -14.03 36.13 23.49
C LEU A 523 -13.12 36.80 22.44
N SER A 524 -13.36 38.07 22.11
CA SER A 524 -12.49 38.85 21.22
C SER A 524 -11.05 38.98 21.74
N GLU A 525 -10.84 39.17 23.04
CA GLU A 525 -9.50 39.24 23.64
C GLU A 525 -8.82 37.87 23.67
N VAL A 526 -9.60 36.82 23.96
CA VAL A 526 -9.11 35.43 23.90
C VAL A 526 -8.67 35.06 22.48
N LEU A 527 -9.43 35.49 21.46
CA LEU A 527 -9.10 35.29 20.06
C LEU A 527 -7.85 36.06 19.65
N GLN A 528 -7.70 37.32 20.07
CA GLN A 528 -6.50 38.10 19.81
C GLN A 528 -5.25 37.46 20.43
N LEU A 529 -5.36 36.97 21.67
CA LEU A 529 -4.28 36.24 22.33
C LEU A 529 -3.95 34.95 21.56
N MET A 530 -4.97 34.17 21.20
CA MET A 530 -4.80 32.93 20.44
C MET A 530 -4.13 33.17 19.08
N GLN A 531 -4.52 34.22 18.35
CA GLN A 531 -3.89 34.60 17.08
C GLN A 531 -2.41 34.97 17.27
N ARG A 532 -2.11 35.76 18.31
CA ARG A 532 -0.74 36.18 18.62
C ARG A 532 0.15 35.00 18.98
N GLU A 533 -0.34 34.07 19.80
CA GLU A 533 0.46 32.95 20.29
C GLU A 533 0.55 31.82 19.25
N LEU A 534 -0.52 31.51 18.52
CA LEU A 534 -0.44 30.48 17.48
C LEU A 534 0.27 30.98 16.21
N GLY A 535 0.47 32.30 16.06
CA GLY A 535 1.11 32.90 14.89
C GLY A 535 0.29 32.77 13.61
N VAL A 536 -1.01 32.50 13.74
CA VAL A 536 -1.95 32.23 12.64
C VAL A 536 -3.26 32.97 12.84
N PRO A 537 -3.91 33.48 11.77
CA PRO A 537 -5.24 34.07 11.88
C PRO A 537 -6.26 33.03 12.39
N VAL A 538 -7.12 33.46 13.32
CA VAL A 538 -8.22 32.66 13.87
C VAL A 538 -9.52 33.44 13.73
N HIS A 539 -10.43 32.96 12.89
CA HIS A 539 -11.72 33.60 12.67
C HIS A 539 -12.76 33.10 13.66
N ASN A 540 -13.55 34.03 14.20
CA ASN A 540 -14.69 33.69 15.04
C ASN A 540 -15.87 33.26 14.16
N ASN A 541 -16.15 31.96 14.10
CA ASN A 541 -17.35 31.44 13.43
C ASN A 541 -18.39 30.95 14.46
N LEU A 542 -18.34 31.48 15.67
CA LEU A 542 -19.35 31.23 16.68
C LEU A 542 -20.52 32.18 16.45
N SER A 543 -21.76 31.66 16.47
CA SER A 543 -22.98 32.49 16.49
C SER A 543 -23.22 33.16 17.86
N VAL A 544 -22.15 33.39 18.62
CA VAL A 544 -22.16 33.94 19.98
C VAL A 544 -21.56 35.34 19.95
N SER A 545 -22.09 36.26 20.75
CA SER A 545 -21.57 37.63 20.83
C SER A 545 -20.07 37.64 21.18
N GLU A 546 -19.28 38.46 20.50
CA GLU A 546 -17.86 38.68 20.81
C GLU A 546 -17.62 39.25 22.23
N ARG A 547 -18.67 39.79 22.85
CA ARG A 547 -18.67 40.28 24.23
C ARG A 547 -18.90 39.19 25.27
N ALA A 548 -19.17 37.95 24.85
CA ALA A 548 -19.34 36.84 25.78
C ALA A 548 -18.04 36.59 26.55
N LEU A 549 -18.14 36.49 27.88
CA LEU A 549 -16.98 36.37 28.75
C LEU A 549 -16.67 34.90 28.99
N LEU A 550 -15.50 34.45 28.52
CA LEU A 550 -15.03 33.09 28.68
C LEU A 550 -14.28 32.91 30.01
N ARG A 551 -14.47 31.76 30.66
CA ARG A 551 -13.69 31.37 31.84
C ARG A 551 -13.09 29.97 31.68
N GLY A 552 -11.77 29.87 31.80
CA GLY A 552 -11.08 28.59 31.85
C GLY A 552 -9.58 28.66 31.54
N HIS A 553 -8.98 27.50 31.34
CA HIS A 553 -7.56 27.35 31.03
C HIS A 553 -7.36 27.01 29.56
N LEU A 554 -6.51 27.75 28.87
CA LEU A 554 -6.17 27.55 27.46
C LEU A 554 -4.68 27.31 27.31
N ASP A 555 -4.33 26.42 26.39
CA ASP A 555 -2.95 26.05 26.09
C ASP A 555 -2.66 26.40 24.63
N PHE A 556 -1.70 27.30 24.40
CA PHE A 556 -1.28 27.75 23.08
C PHE A 556 0.14 27.28 22.73
N SER A 557 0.68 26.28 23.43
CA SER A 557 2.00 25.69 23.15
C SER A 557 2.09 25.11 21.74
N SER A 558 0.98 24.58 21.22
CA SER A 558 0.82 24.11 19.84
C SER A 558 -0.64 24.18 19.40
N ILE A 559 -0.89 24.00 18.10
CA ILE A 559 -2.25 23.92 17.53
C ILE A 559 -3.01 22.71 18.09
N ALA A 560 -2.32 21.59 18.33
CA ALA A 560 -2.91 20.40 18.94
C ALA A 560 -3.31 20.65 20.41
N ALA A 561 -2.46 21.34 21.17
CA ALA A 561 -2.75 21.72 22.55
C ALA A 561 -3.91 22.74 22.63
N ALA A 562 -3.95 23.70 21.71
CA ALA A 562 -5.06 24.64 21.59
C ALA A 562 -6.38 23.94 21.27
N ARG A 563 -6.38 22.95 20.35
CA ARG A 563 -7.56 22.12 20.10
C ARG A 563 -8.00 21.34 21.32
N SER A 564 -7.05 20.74 22.05
CA SER A 564 -7.33 19.95 23.24
C SER A 564 -7.94 20.79 24.36
N SER A 565 -7.37 21.97 24.63
CA SER A 565 -7.90 22.90 25.62
C SER A 565 -9.26 23.48 25.19
N LEU A 566 -9.43 23.86 23.91
CA LEU A 566 -10.71 24.37 23.38
C LEU A 566 -11.85 23.34 23.45
N ALA A 567 -11.54 22.06 23.28
CA ALA A 567 -12.54 20.99 23.35
C ALA A 567 -13.26 20.92 24.71
N GLN A 568 -12.58 21.35 25.79
CA GLN A 568 -13.16 21.41 27.13
C GLN A 568 -14.29 22.46 27.24
N PHE A 569 -14.34 23.42 26.33
CA PHE A 569 -15.35 24.47 26.25
C PHE A 569 -16.42 24.18 25.20
N GLY A 570 -16.45 22.98 24.62
CA GLY A 570 -17.33 22.68 23.49
C GLY A 570 -16.94 23.41 22.21
N LEU A 571 -15.71 23.89 22.10
CA LEU A 571 -15.18 24.61 20.95
C LEU A 571 -14.23 23.71 20.14
N SER A 572 -14.12 23.98 18.84
CA SER A 572 -13.15 23.32 17.98
C SER A 572 -12.42 24.32 17.09
N LEU A 573 -11.14 24.08 16.88
CA LEU A 573 -10.28 24.89 16.01
C LEU A 573 -10.00 24.10 14.73
N GLN A 574 -10.67 24.45 13.63
CA GLN A 574 -10.55 23.76 12.34
C GLN A 574 -9.75 24.61 11.36
N ARG A 575 -8.99 23.98 10.47
CA ARG A 575 -8.27 24.74 9.43
C ARG A 575 -9.30 25.31 8.46
N SER A 576 -9.26 26.62 8.23
CA SER A 576 -10.21 27.30 7.37
C SER A 576 -10.00 26.88 5.91
N LYS A 577 -11.10 26.56 5.22
CA LYS A 577 -11.10 26.28 3.77
C LYS A 577 -11.24 27.57 2.93
N ALA A 578 -11.55 28.71 3.57
CA ALA A 578 -11.93 29.96 2.90
C ALA A 578 -10.76 30.71 2.22
N CYS A 579 -9.52 30.28 2.42
CA CYS A 579 -8.34 31.01 1.96
C CYS A 579 -7.50 30.28 0.91
N SER A 580 -7.96 29.15 0.42
CA SER A 580 -7.23 28.46 -0.65
C SER A 580 -7.43 29.20 -1.97
N GLN A 581 -6.42 29.95 -2.41
CA GLN A 581 -6.40 30.45 -3.79
C GLN A 581 -5.84 29.37 -4.70
N VAL A 582 -6.63 28.97 -5.69
CA VAL A 582 -6.23 27.97 -6.68
C VAL A 582 -5.89 28.69 -7.98
N VAL A 583 -4.66 28.52 -8.46
CA VAL A 583 -4.29 28.99 -9.79
C VAL A 583 -4.31 27.80 -10.74
N ILE A 584 -5.10 27.92 -11.81
CA ILE A 584 -5.20 26.89 -12.84
C ILE A 584 -4.53 27.42 -14.10
N ARG A 585 -3.54 26.68 -14.60
CA ARG A 585 -2.77 27.00 -15.81
C ARG A 585 -2.97 25.92 -16.85
N GLN A 586 -2.99 26.28 -18.13
CA GLN A 586 -2.89 25.33 -19.22
C GLN A 586 -1.45 25.29 -19.72
N ARG A 587 -0.84 24.09 -19.76
CA ARG A 587 0.53 23.94 -20.29
C ARG A 587 0.55 24.25 -21.79
N PRO A 588 1.59 24.95 -22.28
CA PRO A 588 1.75 25.20 -23.71
C PRO A 588 1.88 23.88 -24.49
N LEU A 589 1.46 23.89 -25.76
CA LEU A 589 1.83 22.83 -26.73
C LEU A 589 3.36 22.90 -26.91
N GLN A 590 4.06 21.84 -26.51
CA GLN A 590 5.47 21.66 -26.84
C GLN A 590 5.63 21.31 -28.32
#